data_AF-A0A378C9E0-F1
#
_entry.id   AF-A0A378C9E0-F1
#
_cell.length_a   1.000
_cell.length_b   1.000
_cell.length_c   1.000
_cell.angle_alpha   90.00
_cell.angle_beta   90.00
_cell.angle_gamma   90.00
#
_symmetry.space_group_name_H-M   'P 1'
#
loop_
_entity.id
_entity.type
_entity.pdbx_description
1 polymer ?
#
loop_
_entity_poly.entity_id
_entity_poly.type
_entity_poly.pdbx_seq_one_letter_code
_entity_poly.pdbx_strand_id
1 'polypeptide(L)' 'MHHHPVKSSRIISVAYDDASATLEIYFYHQPPLQYTGVPPRIFHDFLQVVSKRPVL' A
#
# COMPACT_ATOMS: atom_id res chain seq x y z
N MET A 1 3.28 -5.80 11.19
CA MET A 1 2.76 -4.84 10.19
C MET A 1 1.87 -3.81 10.87
N HIS A 2 2.07 -2.53 10.57
CA HIS A 2 1.23 -1.42 11.04
C HIS A 2 0.66 -0.68 9.83
N HIS A 3 -0.65 -0.41 9.83
CA HIS A 3 -1.34 0.19 8.69
C HIS A 3 -1.26 1.72 8.72
N HIS A 4 -0.87 2.29 7.58
CA HIS A 4 -0.80 3.73 7.36
C HIS A 4 -1.90 4.16 6.37
N PRO A 5 -2.83 5.03 6.79
CA PRO A 5 -3.85 5.57 5.90
C PRO A 5 -3.21 6.34 4.73
N VAL A 6 -3.82 6.25 3.55
CA VAL A 6 -3.37 6.99 2.36
C VAL A 6 -4.52 7.72 1.70
N LYS A 7 -4.22 8.82 1.00
CA LYS A 7 -5.23 9.56 0.23
C LYS A 7 -5.45 8.91 -1.13
N SER A 8 -6.45 8.04 -1.24
CA SER A 8 -6.79 7.33 -2.48
C SER A 8 -8.30 7.10 -2.56
N SER A 9 -8.84 7.05 -3.79
CA SER A 9 -10.25 6.68 -4.03
C SER A 9 -10.48 5.17 -3.95
N ARG A 10 -9.41 4.35 -3.94
CA ARG A 10 -9.50 2.88 -3.95
C ARG A 10 -8.88 2.23 -2.73
N ILE A 11 -7.86 2.85 -2.16
CA ILE A 11 -7.02 2.28 -1.09
C ILE A 11 -7.32 3.01 0.21
N ILE A 12 -7.60 2.25 1.27
CA ILE A 12 -7.79 2.75 2.63
C ILE A 12 -6.43 3.00 3.29
N SER A 13 -5.58 1.98 3.28
CA SER A 13 -4.29 1.99 3.96
C SER A 13 -3.31 1.03 3.30
N VAL A 14 -2.03 1.23 3.59
CA VAL A 14 -0.95 0.30 3.25
C VAL A 14 -0.16 -0.05 4.50
N ALA A 15 0.37 -1.25 4.57
CA ALA A 15 1.28 -1.69 5.62
C ALA A 15 2.49 -2.38 4.99
N TYR A 16 3.63 -2.27 5.65
CA TYR A 16 4.84 -2.97 5.23
C TYR A 16 5.44 -3.74 6.41
N ASP A 17 6.04 -4.88 6.09
CA ASP A 17 6.85 -5.68 7.00
C ASP A 17 8.25 -5.85 6.44
N ASP A 18 9.24 -5.24 7.09
CA ASP A 18 10.63 -5.32 6.67
C ASP A 18 11.20 -6.74 6.79
N ALA A 19 10.75 -7.53 7.78
CA ALA A 19 11.27 -8.88 8.02
C ALA A 19 10.93 -9.85 6.87
N SER A 20 9.73 -9.72 6.29
CA SER A 20 9.27 -10.57 5.18
C SER A 20 9.29 -9.87 3.82
N ALA A 21 9.68 -8.59 3.76
CA ALA A 21 9.56 -7.73 2.59
C ALA A 21 8.13 -7.76 1.99
N THR A 22 7.11 -7.72 2.85
CA THR A 22 5.71 -7.84 2.47
C THR A 22 5.01 -6.49 2.52
N LEU A 23 4.41 -6.09 1.40
CA LEU A 23 3.49 -4.97 1.30
C LEU A 23 2.05 -5.50 1.33
N GLU A 24 1.24 -5.02 2.27
CA GLU A 24 -0.20 -5.26 2.29
C GLU A 24 -0.96 -3.98 1.93
N ILE A 25 -1.96 -4.10 1.07
CA ILE A 25 -2.81 -3.00 0.63
C ILE A 25 -4.27 -3.31 1.02
N TYR A 26 -4.87 -2.42 1.80
CA TYR A 26 -6.27 -2.49 2.21
C TYR A 26 -7.13 -1.60 1.31
N PHE A 27 -8.24 -2.13 0.79
CA PHE A 27 -9.10 -1.42 -0.17
C PHE A 27 -10.53 -1.25 0.37
N TYR A 28 -11.27 -0.28 -0.16
CA TYR A 28 -12.65 0.00 0.29
C TYR A 28 -13.65 -1.12 -0.06
N HIS A 29 -13.51 -1.74 -1.23
CA HIS A 29 -14.55 -2.64 -1.78
C HIS A 29 -14.01 -3.99 -2.24
N GLN A 30 -12.80 -4.37 -1.80
CA GLN A 30 -12.20 -5.65 -2.11
C GLN A 30 -11.34 -6.13 -0.94
N PRO A 31 -11.11 -7.45 -0.83
CA PRO A 31 -10.19 -8.00 0.16
C PRO A 31 -8.79 -7.37 0.09
N PRO A 32 -8.03 -7.39 1.18
CA PRO A 32 -6.62 -6.99 1.15
C PRO A 32 -5.81 -7.82 0.17
N LEU A 33 -4.82 -7.20 -0.44
CA LEU A 33 -3.81 -7.89 -1.24
C LEU A 33 -2.45 -7.77 -0.58
N GLN A 34 -1.71 -8.88 -0.58
CA GLN A 34 -0.34 -8.95 -0.11
C GLN A 34 0.61 -9.22 -1.27
N TYR A 35 1.74 -8.51 -1.26
CA TYR A 35 2.81 -8.63 -2.23
C TYR A 35 4.11 -8.89 -1.47
N THR A 36 4.78 -10.00 -1.76
CA THR A 36 6.06 -10.38 -1.15
C THR A 36 7.25 -9.96 -2.01
N GLY A 37 8.42 -9.81 -1.38
CA GLY A 37 9.64 -9.37 -2.08
C GLY A 37 9.59 -7.92 -2.57
N VAL A 38 8.72 -7.10 -1.97
CA VAL A 38 8.56 -5.70 -2.37
C VAL A 38 9.66 -4.85 -1.74
N PRO A 39 10.43 -4.07 -2.51
CA PRO A 39 11.43 -3.17 -1.95
C PRO A 39 10.81 -2.09 -1.04
N PRO A 40 11.42 -1.74 0.12
CA PRO A 40 10.85 -0.77 1.06
C PRO A 40 10.52 0.59 0.45
N ARG A 41 11.28 1.03 -0.57
CA ARG A 41 11.01 2.29 -1.30
C ARG A 41 9.59 2.37 -1.85
N ILE A 42 9.01 1.24 -2.29
CA ILE A 42 7.66 1.23 -2.85
C ILE A 42 6.63 1.58 -1.79
N PHE A 43 6.79 1.06 -0.57
CA PHE A 43 5.95 1.45 0.57
C PHE A 43 6.09 2.93 0.88
N HIS A 44 7.32 3.47 0.93
CA HIS A 44 7.53 4.90 1.13
C HIS A 44 6.88 5.76 0.04
N ASP A 45 6.94 5.33 -1.23
CA ASP A 45 6.27 6.01 -2.33
C ASP A 45 4.75 6.02 -2.10
N PHE A 46 4.14 4.92 -1.62
CA PHE A 46 2.72 4.90 -1.25
C PHE A 46 2.36 5.94 -0.19
N LEU A 47 3.26 6.24 0.76
CA LEU A 47 3.03 7.24 1.80
C LEU A 47 3.18 8.68 1.29
N GLN A 48 3.97 8.90 0.23
CA GLN A 48 4.28 10.24 -0.27
C GLN A 48 3.29 10.75 -1.33
N VAL A 49 2.65 9.87 -2.11
CA VAL A 49 1.85 10.32 -3.26
C VAL A 49 0.47 10.84 -2.84
N VAL A 50 0.16 12.08 -3.23
CA VAL A 50 -1.11 12.78 -2.89
C VAL A 50 -2.31 12.42 -3.78
N SER A 51 -2.13 11.65 -4.85
CA SER A 51 -3.21 10.93 -5.55
C SER A 51 -2.64 9.85 -6.49
N LYS A 52 -3.09 8.60 -6.35
CA LYS A 52 -2.83 7.54 -7.34
C LYS A 52 -4.01 7.50 -8.32
N ARG A 53 -3.98 8.31 -9.37
CA ARG A 53 -4.85 8.08 -10.54
C ARG A 53 -4.29 6.87 -11.31
N PRO A 54 -5.06 5.79 -11.55
CA PRO A 54 -4.66 4.81 -12.55
C PRO A 54 -4.74 5.49 -13.92
N VAL A 55 -3.63 5.50 -14.66
CA VAL A 55 -3.69 5.71 -16.11
C VAL A 55 -4.33 4.44 -16.67
N LEU A 56 -5.47 4.61 -17.34
CA LEU A 56 -6.23 3.55 -18.02
C LEU A 56 -5.41 2.93 -19.15
#